data_AF-A0A0M2CQA1-F1
#
_entry.id   AF-A0A0M2CQA1-F1
#
_cell.length_a   1.000
_cell.length_b   1.000
_cell.length_c   1.000
_cell.angle_alpha   90.00
_cell.angle_beta   90.00
_cell.angle_gamma   90.00
#
_symmetry.space_group_name_H-M   'P 1'
#
loop_
_entity.id
_entity.type
_entity.pdbx_description
1 polymer ?
#
loop_
_entity_poly.entity_id
_entity_poly.type
_entity_poly.pdbx_seq_one_letter_code
_entity_poly.pdbx_strand_id
1 'polypeptide(L)'
;MANVQTYPVHPLDSLGDCAKGPVAPEWIYLEPTDAFPESLADLTVTQLQVLHSRICSQLDWEYLTDPAGPHPVTLDRRRMLIDALDARVGTQEK
;
A
#
# COMPACT_ATOMS: atom_id res chain seq x y z
N MET A 1 26.12 25.92 -25.21
CA MET A 1 26.65 24.91 -24.26
C MET A 1 25.56 24.68 -23.22
N ALA A 2 25.01 23.46 -23.17
CA ALA A 2 23.84 23.13 -22.36
C ALA A 2 24.22 23.05 -20.87
N ASN A 3 23.56 23.85 -20.03
CA ASN A 3 23.74 23.86 -18.59
C ASN A 3 22.92 22.71 -17.99
N VAL A 4 23.59 21.63 -17.57
CA VAL A 4 22.95 20.50 -16.88
C VAL A 4 22.65 20.96 -15.45
N GLN A 5 21.42 21.39 -15.22
CA GLN A 5 20.91 21.58 -13.86
C GLN A 5 20.73 20.19 -13.22
N THR A 6 21.70 19.81 -12.39
CA THR A 6 21.56 18.75 -11.41
C THR A 6 20.52 19.19 -10.38
N TYR A 7 19.32 18.64 -10.46
CA TYR A 7 18.31 18.84 -9.42
C TYR A 7 18.66 17.96 -8.23
N PRO A 8 18.93 18.52 -7.04
CA PRO A 8 19.04 17.72 -5.83
C PRO A 8 17.63 17.22 -5.48
N VAL A 9 17.41 15.92 -5.65
CA VAL A 9 16.20 15.25 -5.16
C VAL A 9 16.28 15.14 -3.65
N HIS A 10 15.80 16.16 -2.94
CA HIS A 10 15.45 16.04 -1.54
C HIS A 10 13.92 15.91 -1.38
N PRO A 11 13.47 15.03 -0.47
CA PRO A 11 12.11 14.52 -0.44
C PRO A 11 11.16 15.53 0.20
N LEU A 12 10.05 15.82 -0.48
CA LEU A 12 8.75 16.22 0.06
C LEU A 12 8.74 16.96 1.43
N ASP A 13 9.41 18.11 1.51
CA ASP A 13 9.16 19.11 2.54
C ASP A 13 8.00 19.97 2.06
N SER A 14 6.75 19.70 2.49
CA SER A 14 5.61 20.66 2.41
C SER A 14 4.26 20.20 2.99
N LEU A 15 4.21 19.34 4.03
CA LEU A 15 2.99 19.25 4.85
C LEU A 15 3.35 19.50 6.32
N GLY A 16 3.45 20.79 6.60
CA GLY A 16 3.57 21.32 7.94
C GLY A 16 2.26 21.14 8.74
N ASP A 17 2.49 20.81 10.01
CA ASP A 17 1.65 21.09 11.17
C ASP A 17 0.27 20.41 11.26
N CYS A 18 0.19 19.32 12.03
CA CYS A 18 -0.30 19.37 13.42
C CYS A 18 -0.63 17.94 13.92
N ALA A 19 0.30 17.24 14.57
CA ALA A 19 0.01 16.27 15.64
C ALA A 19 1.28 15.62 16.21
N LYS A 20 1.37 15.65 17.54
CA LYS A 20 2.44 15.15 18.41
C LYS A 20 2.47 13.61 18.43
N GLY A 21 3.64 13.02 18.14
CA GLY A 21 3.98 11.62 18.41
C GLY A 21 5.21 11.19 17.60
N PRO A 22 6.06 10.25 18.05
CA PRO A 22 6.97 9.58 17.13
C PRO A 22 6.10 8.85 16.13
N VAL A 23 5.89 9.43 14.95
CA VAL A 23 5.27 8.72 13.84
C VAL A 23 6.28 7.65 13.44
N ALA A 24 6.18 6.48 14.05
CA ALA A 24 6.73 5.29 13.43
C ALA A 24 6.20 5.32 11.98
N PRO A 25 7.05 5.12 10.96
CA PRO A 25 6.55 4.90 9.62
C PRO A 25 5.74 3.60 9.69
N GLU A 26 4.47 3.67 10.10
CA GLU A 26 3.53 2.56 10.01
C GLU A 26 3.50 2.20 8.54
N TRP A 27 4.18 1.10 8.25
CA TRP A 27 4.80 0.83 6.98
C TRP A 27 3.82 1.05 5.83
N ILE A 28 4.23 1.86 4.85
CA ILE A 28 3.53 2.04 3.56
C ILE A 28 3.32 0.69 2.84
N TYR A 29 4.02 -0.33 3.32
CA TYR A 29 4.11 -1.67 2.83
C TYR A 29 3.48 -2.66 3.82
N LEU A 30 2.89 -3.73 3.30
CA LEU A 30 2.38 -4.82 4.12
C LEU A 30 3.15 -6.10 3.76
N GLU A 31 4.21 -6.37 4.52
CA GLU A 31 5.06 -7.53 4.29
C GLU A 31 4.26 -8.85 4.40
N PRO A 32 4.70 -9.93 3.73
CA PRO A 32 4.03 -11.22 3.81
C PRO A 32 3.98 -11.79 5.24
N THR A 33 4.89 -11.35 6.11
CA THR A 33 4.94 -11.75 7.53
C THR A 33 4.06 -10.86 8.42
N ASP A 34 3.61 -9.71 7.92
CA ASP A 34 2.81 -8.76 8.70
C ASP A 34 1.40 -9.30 8.97
N ALA A 35 0.78 -8.79 10.04
CA ALA A 35 -0.54 -9.19 10.49
C ALA A 35 -1.60 -8.83 9.44
N PHE A 36 -2.16 -9.85 8.79
CA PHE A 36 -3.25 -9.69 7.84
C PHE A 36 -4.57 -10.10 8.49
N PRO A 37 -5.64 -9.29 8.38
CA PRO A 37 -6.93 -9.61 8.98
C PRO A 37 -7.51 -10.89 8.37
N GLU A 38 -7.88 -11.84 9.23
CA GLU A 38 -8.49 -13.11 8.84
C GLU A 38 -9.89 -12.93 8.22
N SER A 39 -10.63 -11.91 8.69
CA SER A 39 -11.96 -11.57 8.19
C SER A 39 -11.92 -10.22 7.48
N LEU A 40 -11.96 -10.25 6.16
CA LEU A 40 -12.15 -9.05 5.34
C LEU A 40 -13.60 -8.57 5.35
N ALA A 41 -14.55 -9.33 5.91
CA ALA A 41 -15.97 -9.02 5.92
C ALA A 41 -16.33 -7.93 6.94
N ASP A 42 -15.66 -7.90 8.09
CA ASP A 42 -15.86 -6.89 9.15
C ASP A 42 -15.23 -5.53 8.83
N LEU A 43 -14.37 -5.47 7.81
CA LEU A 43 -13.70 -4.24 7.42
C LEU A 43 -14.61 -3.33 6.60
N THR A 44 -14.46 -2.03 6.85
CA THR A 44 -15.05 -0.99 6.02
C THR A 44 -14.39 -0.96 4.63
N VAL A 45 -15.09 -0.44 3.62
CA VAL A 45 -14.53 -0.23 2.27
C VAL A 45 -13.24 0.58 2.34
N THR A 46 -13.19 1.63 3.16
CA THR A 46 -12.02 2.48 3.34
C THR A 46 -10.84 1.69 3.90
N GLN A 47 -11.04 0.84 4.91
CA GLN A 47 -9.97 0.01 5.46
C GLN A 47 -9.44 -1.00 4.43
N LEU A 48 -10.32 -1.58 3.61
CA LEU A 48 -9.92 -2.47 2.52
C LEU A 48 -9.12 -1.74 1.43
N GLN A 49 -9.50 -0.51 1.10
CA GLN A 49 -8.75 0.33 0.16
C GLN A 49 -7.36 0.69 0.69
N VAL A 50 -7.24 0.99 1.98
CA VAL A 50 -5.95 1.24 2.63
C VAL A 50 -5.07 -0.01 2.59
N LEU A 51 -5.62 -1.18 2.95
CA LEU A 51 -4.89 -2.46 2.85
C LEU A 51 -4.47 -2.75 1.40
N HIS A 52 -5.35 -2.51 0.44
CA HIS A 52 -5.05 -2.72 -0.97
C HIS A 52 -3.91 -1.81 -1.45
N SER A 53 -3.91 -0.54 -1.05
CA SER A 53 -2.81 0.38 -1.35
C SER A 53 -1.50 -0.10 -0.77
N ARG A 54 -1.49 -0.55 0.50
CA ARG A 54 -0.27 -1.04 1.16
C ARG A 54 0.30 -2.29 0.49
N ILE A 55 -0.57 -3.22 0.09
CA ILE A 55 -0.15 -4.43 -0.64
C ILE A 55 0.35 -4.09 -2.04
N CYS A 56 -0.26 -3.14 -2.75
CA CYS A 56 0.25 -2.68 -4.03
C CYS A 56 1.63 -2.04 -3.90
N SER A 57 1.85 -1.22 -2.87
CA SER A 57 3.17 -0.67 -2.57
C SER A 57 4.19 -1.77 -2.26
N GLN A 58 3.80 -2.80 -1.50
CA GLN A 58 4.68 -3.96 -1.22
C GLN A 58 5.04 -4.69 -2.51
N LEU A 59 4.07 -4.97 -3.36
CA LEU A 59 4.32 -5.65 -4.64
C LEU A 59 5.24 -4.83 -5.55
N ASP A 60 5.03 -3.52 -5.65
CA ASP A 60 5.90 -2.63 -6.42
C ASP A 60 7.35 -2.71 -5.93
N TRP A 61 7.55 -2.67 -4.61
CA TRP A 61 8.86 -2.86 -4.00
C TRP A 61 9.44 -4.24 -4.31
N GLU A 62 8.67 -5.32 -4.15
CA GLU A 62 9.13 -6.68 -4.43
C GLU A 62 9.49 -6.87 -5.91
N TYR A 63 8.71 -6.32 -6.85
CA TYR A 63 9.03 -6.35 -8.27
C TYR A 63 10.32 -5.58 -8.61
N LEU A 64 10.61 -4.50 -7.89
CA LEU A 64 11.80 -3.69 -8.11
C LEU A 64 13.06 -4.25 -7.45
N THR A 65 12.90 -4.99 -6.35
CA THR A 65 14.02 -5.43 -5.51
C THR A 65 14.36 -6.91 -5.66
N ASP A 66 13.38 -7.76 -5.95
CA ASP A 66 13.56 -9.19 -6.05
C ASP A 66 13.52 -9.68 -7.52
N PRO A 67 14.62 -10.27 -8.04
CA PRO A 67 14.67 -10.75 -9.42
C PRO A 67 13.87 -12.04 -9.66
N ALA A 68 13.46 -12.76 -8.62
CA ALA A 68 12.54 -13.90 -8.71
C ALA A 68 11.07 -13.46 -8.73
N GLY A 69 10.79 -12.18 -8.41
CA GLY A 69 9.47 -11.57 -8.44
C GLY A 69 8.78 -11.55 -7.07
N PRO A 70 7.52 -11.10 -7.02
CA PRO A 70 6.81 -10.86 -5.77
C PRO A 70 6.49 -12.15 -5.02
N HIS A 71 6.45 -12.05 -3.69
CA HIS A 71 6.14 -13.17 -2.84
C HIS A 71 4.70 -13.67 -3.09
N PRO A 72 4.48 -15.00 -3.20
CA PRO A 72 3.17 -15.56 -3.53
C PRO A 72 2.08 -15.21 -2.51
N VAL A 73 2.45 -15.07 -1.23
CA VAL A 73 1.53 -14.63 -0.17
C VAL A 73 1.04 -13.20 -0.38
N THR A 74 1.90 -12.29 -0.85
CA THR A 74 1.50 -10.91 -1.14
C THR A 74 0.50 -10.87 -2.30
N LEU A 75 0.71 -11.70 -3.32
CA LEU A 75 -0.21 -11.84 -4.46
C LEU A 75 -1.58 -12.42 -4.04
N ASP A 76 -1.58 -13.44 -3.17
CA ASP A 76 -2.80 -14.06 -2.65
C ASP A 76 -3.63 -13.04 -1.84
N ARG A 77 -3.00 -12.33 -0.90
CA ARG A 77 -3.65 -11.27 -0.13
C ARG A 77 -4.21 -10.16 -1.02
N ARG A 78 -3.50 -9.77 -2.09
CA ARG A 78 -4.02 -8.82 -3.10
C ARG A 78 -5.29 -9.34 -3.75
N ARG A 79 -5.30 -10.61 -4.18
CA ARG A 79 -6.48 -11.24 -4.78
C ARG A 79 -7.66 -11.18 -3.81
N MET A 80 -7.47 -11.62 -2.56
CA MET A 80 -8.51 -11.59 -1.54
C MET A 80 -9.10 -10.18 -1.33
N LEU A 81 -8.26 -9.14 -1.31
CA LEU A 81 -8.73 -7.76 -1.19
C LEU A 81 -9.52 -7.28 -2.41
N ILE A 82 -9.11 -7.66 -3.62
CA ILE A 82 -9.83 -7.33 -4.86
C ILE A 82 -11.22 -7.97 -4.84
N ASP A 83 -11.32 -9.27 -4.53
CA ASP A 83 -12.60 -9.97 -4.40
C ASP A 83 -13.48 -9.32 -3.32
N ALA A 84 -12.91 -8.97 -2.17
CA ALA A 84 -13.64 -8.32 -1.08
C ALA A 84 -14.11 -6.89 -1.42
N LEU A 85 -13.36 -6.15 -2.23
CA LEU A 85 -13.72 -4.82 -2.73
C LEU A 85 -14.77 -4.91 -3.83
N ASP A 86 -14.63 -5.84 -4.77
CA ASP A 86 -15.56 -6.07 -5.88
C ASP A 86 -16.95 -6.46 -5.36
N ALA A 87 -17.01 -7.40 -4.41
CA ALA A 87 -18.24 -7.78 -3.72
C ALA A 87 -18.96 -6.56 -3.10
N ARG A 88 -18.19 -5.59 -2.58
CA ARG A 88 -18.75 -4.38 -1.96
C ARG A 88 -19.21 -3.34 -2.97
N VAL A 89 -18.51 -3.20 -4.09
CA VAL A 89 -18.95 -2.34 -5.20
C VAL A 89 -20.26 -2.88 -5.80
N GLY A 90 -20.36 -4.20 -6.00
CA GLY A 90 -21.57 -4.85 -6.49
C GLY A 90 -22.77 -4.77 -5.53
N THR A 91 -22.55 -4.59 -4.22
CA THR A 91 -23.63 -4.40 -3.24
C THR A 91 -24.15 -2.96 -3.11
N GLN A 92 -23.52 -1.98 -3.75
CA GLN A 92 -23.98 -0.57 -3.73
C GLN A 92 -25.17 -0.32 -4.68
N GLU A 93 -25.63 -1.33 -5.41
CA GLU A 93 -26.86 -1.27 -6.21
C GLU A 93 -28.06 -1.80 -5.42
N LYS A 94 -28.55 -1.05 -4.42
CA LYS A 94 -29.93 -1.22 -3.95
C LYS A 94 -30.52 0.01 -3.27
#